data_AF-Q800N4-F1
#
_entry.id   AF-Q800N4-F1
#
_cell.length_a   1.000
_cell.length_b   1.000
_cell.length_c   1.000
_cell.angle_alpha   90.00
_cell.angle_beta   90.00
_cell.angle_gamma   90.00
#
_symmetry.space_group_name_H-M   'P 1'
#
loop_
_entity.id
_entity.type
_entity.pdbx_description
1 polymer ?
#
loop_
_entity_poly.entity_id
_entity_poly.type
_entity_poly.pdbx_seq_one_letter_code
_entity_poly.pdbx_strand_id
1 'polypeptide(L)'
;MRAVVLALTLALVASQSVNFAPDFAASKTYVYKYEALLLGGLPEEGLARAGVKVISKVLISAVAENTYLLKLVNPEIFEYSGVWPKDPFVPAAKLTSVLAAQFSIPIKFEYAKGVVGKVFAPTAVSETVLNVHRGILNILQLNIKKTQNVYELQESGVQGVCKTHYVISEDAKAQRIHLTKSKDLNNCQERIRKDFGLAYTEKCVECQQRGEALMGAATYNYIMKPAASGALILEATVTELHQFTPFNEMSGAAQMEAKQMLTFVEIKKD
;
A
#
# COMPACT_ATOMS: atom_id res chain seq x y z
N MET A 1 -30.72 -21.15 40.80
CA MET A 1 -30.77 -19.90 40.02
C MET A 1 -29.56 -18.97 40.17
N ARG A 2 -28.77 -19.02 41.27
CA ARG A 2 -27.58 -18.14 41.41
C ARG A 2 -26.32 -18.59 40.65
N ALA A 3 -26.17 -19.88 40.35
CA ALA A 3 -25.01 -20.41 39.61
C ALA A 3 -25.08 -20.16 38.09
N VAL A 4 -26.28 -20.12 37.51
CA VAL A 4 -26.48 -19.90 36.07
C VAL A 4 -26.20 -18.44 35.68
N VAL A 5 -26.46 -17.50 36.58
CA VAL A 5 -26.17 -16.07 36.37
C VAL A 5 -24.66 -15.80 36.40
N LEU A 6 -23.88 -16.57 37.18
CA LEU A 6 -22.42 -16.43 37.23
C LEU A 6 -21.73 -17.01 35.98
N ALA A 7 -22.32 -18.03 35.37
CA ALA A 7 -21.81 -18.60 34.11
C ALA A 7 -22.05 -17.67 32.91
N LEU A 8 -23.17 -16.91 32.90
CA LEU A 8 -23.43 -15.91 31.85
C LEU A 8 -22.53 -14.68 31.96
N THR A 9 -22.10 -14.28 33.16
CA THR A 9 -21.17 -13.14 33.30
C THR A 9 -19.73 -13.51 32.95
N LEU A 10 -19.30 -14.76 33.15
CA LEU A 10 -17.98 -15.24 32.71
C LEU A 10 -17.88 -15.48 31.20
N ALA A 11 -18.99 -15.81 30.53
CA ALA A 11 -19.04 -15.91 29.06
C ALA A 11 -19.01 -14.53 28.35
N LEU A 12 -19.36 -13.45 29.05
CA LEU A 12 -19.39 -12.10 28.47
C LEU A 12 -18.03 -11.37 28.50
N VAL A 13 -16.99 -11.94 29.13
CA VAL A 13 -15.66 -11.31 29.24
C VAL A 13 -14.71 -11.69 28.09
N ALA A 14 -15.10 -12.59 27.18
CA ALA A 14 -14.22 -13.10 26.11
C ALA A 14 -14.73 -12.84 24.67
N SER A 15 -15.58 -11.83 24.47
CA SER A 15 -15.88 -11.29 23.13
C SER A 15 -15.38 -9.84 23.02
N GLN A 16 -14.16 -9.57 23.49
CA GLN A 16 -13.41 -8.44 22.96
C GLN A 16 -13.17 -8.75 21.49
N SER A 17 -13.94 -8.13 20.60
CA SER A 17 -13.66 -8.19 19.17
C SER A 17 -12.24 -7.65 18.97
N VAL A 18 -11.28 -8.52 18.67
CA VAL A 18 -9.89 -8.09 18.49
C VAL A 18 -9.86 -7.18 17.27
N ASN A 19 -9.47 -5.93 17.46
CA ASN A 19 -9.36 -4.97 16.38
C ASN A 19 -7.98 -5.11 15.74
N PHE A 20 -7.89 -5.81 14.61
CA PHE A 20 -6.63 -5.94 13.88
C PHE A 20 -6.32 -4.73 12.98
N ALA A 21 -7.23 -3.77 12.87
CA ALA A 21 -6.97 -2.55 12.11
C ALA A 21 -5.81 -1.79 12.76
N PRO A 22 -4.83 -1.30 11.97
CA PRO A 22 -3.79 -0.45 12.51
C PRO A 22 -4.38 0.79 13.16
N ASP A 23 -3.72 1.25 14.22
CA ASP A 23 -4.13 2.47 14.93
C ASP A 23 -2.92 3.26 15.40
N PHE A 24 -3.06 4.59 15.39
CA PHE A 24 -2.02 5.53 15.78
C PHE A 24 -2.54 6.36 16.96
N ALA A 25 -1.98 6.11 18.15
CA ALA A 25 -2.46 6.76 19.37
C ALA A 25 -2.09 8.25 19.41
N ALA A 26 -2.90 9.03 20.13
CA ALA A 26 -2.67 10.45 20.37
C ALA A 26 -1.34 10.74 21.09
N SER A 27 -0.77 11.92 20.81
CA SER A 27 0.48 12.42 21.42
C SER A 27 1.69 11.51 21.19
N LYS A 28 1.66 10.77 20.07
CA LYS A 28 2.72 9.86 19.64
C LYS A 28 2.97 10.05 18.15
N THR A 29 4.25 10.07 17.81
CA THR A 29 4.71 10.02 16.42
C THR A 29 5.31 8.64 16.14
N TYR A 30 4.72 7.93 15.19
CA TYR A 30 5.19 6.63 14.73
C TYR A 30 6.17 6.84 13.58
N VAL A 31 7.36 6.28 13.72
CA VAL A 31 8.44 6.42 12.74
C VAL A 31 8.62 5.12 11.98
N TYR A 32 8.54 5.19 10.66
CA TYR A 32 8.79 4.08 9.75
C TYR A 32 9.95 4.41 8.81
N LYS A 33 10.73 3.40 8.43
CA LYS A 33 11.54 3.43 7.21
C LYS A 33 10.63 3.08 6.04
N TYR A 34 10.77 3.82 4.95
CA TYR A 34 10.03 3.59 3.71
C TYR A 34 11.01 3.48 2.55
N GLU A 35 10.82 2.43 1.77
CA GLU A 35 11.52 2.20 0.52
C GLU A 35 10.49 1.88 -0.56
N ALA A 36 10.62 2.49 -1.72
CA ALA A 36 9.83 2.17 -2.90
C ALA A 36 10.73 2.04 -4.12
N LEU A 37 10.42 1.08 -4.97
CA LEU A 37 11.13 0.77 -6.20
C LEU A 37 10.10 0.61 -7.31
N LEU A 38 10.35 1.22 -8.45
CA LEU A 38 9.61 1.04 -9.68
C LEU A 38 10.61 0.67 -10.78
N LEU A 39 10.42 -0.49 -11.41
CA LEU A 39 11.22 -0.93 -12.56
C LEU A 39 10.29 -1.21 -13.74
N GLY A 40 10.71 -0.79 -14.93
CA GLY A 40 10.08 -1.10 -16.21
C GLY A 40 11.08 -1.75 -17.15
N GLY A 41 10.61 -2.74 -17.90
CA GLY A 41 11.39 -3.40 -18.95
C GLY A 41 11.01 -4.87 -19.09
N LEU A 42 11.87 -5.63 -19.74
CA LEU A 42 11.69 -7.07 -19.90
C LEU A 42 12.05 -7.82 -18.60
N PRO A 43 11.36 -8.91 -18.24
CA PRO A 43 11.57 -9.64 -16.98
C PRO A 43 12.84 -10.46 -16.89
N GLU A 44 13.48 -10.75 -18.01
CA GLU A 44 14.63 -11.63 -18.06
C GLU A 44 15.87 -10.98 -17.46
N GLU A 45 16.58 -11.76 -16.63
CA GLU A 45 17.88 -11.37 -16.09
C GLU A 45 18.90 -11.13 -17.21
N GLY A 46 19.74 -10.12 -17.05
CA GLY A 46 20.73 -9.74 -18.05
C GLY A 46 20.20 -8.78 -19.11
N LEU A 47 18.91 -8.43 -19.09
CA LEU A 47 18.33 -7.40 -19.95
C LEU A 47 18.30 -6.03 -19.28
N ALA A 48 18.22 -5.00 -20.12
CA ALA A 48 18.15 -3.62 -19.65
C ALA A 48 16.78 -3.32 -19.04
N ARG A 49 16.78 -2.67 -17.88
CA ARG A 49 15.61 -2.10 -17.22
C ARG A 49 15.86 -0.63 -16.89
N ALA A 50 14.78 0.11 -16.70
CA ALA A 50 14.82 1.49 -16.23
C ALA A 50 13.88 1.66 -15.05
N GLY A 51 14.19 2.58 -14.14
CA GLY A 51 13.35 2.74 -12.97
C GLY A 51 13.78 3.84 -12.01
N VAL A 52 12.99 3.96 -10.95
CA VAL A 52 13.18 4.94 -9.88
C VAL A 52 13.05 4.24 -8.54
N LYS A 53 13.90 4.61 -7.60
CA LYS A 53 13.84 4.18 -6.21
C LYS A 53 13.72 5.40 -5.31
N VAL A 54 12.90 5.31 -4.27
CA VAL A 54 12.73 6.34 -3.24
C VAL A 54 13.00 5.72 -1.89
N ILE A 55 13.83 6.38 -1.07
CA ILE A 55 14.08 6.01 0.32
C ILE A 55 13.74 7.21 1.18
N SER A 56 13.01 7.00 2.27
CA SER A 56 12.66 8.07 3.22
C SER A 56 12.36 7.48 4.59
N LYS A 57 12.27 8.34 5.60
CA LYS A 57 11.46 8.04 6.80
C LYS A 57 10.06 8.61 6.63
N VAL A 58 9.06 7.91 7.17
CA VAL A 58 7.66 8.32 7.22
C VAL A 58 7.29 8.50 8.68
N LEU A 59 6.79 9.69 9.02
CA LEU A 59 6.31 10.03 10.35
C LEU A 59 4.79 10.14 10.30
N ILE A 60 4.10 9.41 11.17
CA ILE A 60 2.64 9.45 11.29
C ILE A 60 2.29 9.84 12.73
N SER A 61 1.52 10.91 12.89
CA SER A 61 1.05 11.37 14.20
C SER A 61 -0.41 11.79 14.16
N ALA A 62 -1.12 11.56 15.26
CA ALA A 62 -2.51 11.99 15.41
C ALA A 62 -2.57 13.47 15.77
N VAL A 63 -3.47 14.22 15.13
CA VAL A 63 -3.68 15.65 15.42
C VAL A 63 -5.10 15.98 15.88
N ALA A 64 -6.07 15.13 15.54
CA ALA A 64 -7.43 15.18 16.07
C ALA A 64 -8.05 13.78 15.97
N GLU A 65 -9.30 13.62 16.41
CA GLU A 65 -10.02 12.37 16.24
C GLU A 65 -10.07 11.96 14.75
N ASN A 66 -9.63 10.72 14.47
CA ASN A 66 -9.54 10.15 13.13
C ASN A 66 -8.76 11.00 12.11
N THR A 67 -7.91 11.93 12.56
CA THR A 67 -7.18 12.87 11.70
C THR A 67 -5.70 12.85 12.03
N TYR A 68 -4.88 12.63 11.01
CA TYR A 68 -3.45 12.36 11.15
C TYR A 68 -2.62 13.22 10.21
N LEU A 69 -1.37 13.44 10.58
CA LEU A 69 -0.34 13.99 9.71
C LEU A 69 0.58 12.88 9.22
N LEU A 70 0.95 12.95 7.94
CA LEU A 70 2.03 12.18 7.36
C LEU A 70 3.12 13.15 6.92
N LYS A 71 4.37 12.90 7.34
CA LYS A 71 5.54 13.68 6.93
C LYS A 71 6.65 12.76 6.45
N LEU A 72 7.26 13.12 5.31
CA LEU A 72 8.50 12.50 4.87
C LEU A 72 9.71 13.23 5.45
N VAL A 73 10.72 12.46 5.85
CA VAL A 73 11.98 13.00 6.39
C VAL A 73 13.13 12.46 5.56
N ASN A 74 13.91 13.40 5.02
CA ASN A 74 15.08 13.18 4.17
C ASN A 74 14.79 12.20 3.02
N PRO A 75 13.84 12.51 2.13
CA PRO A 75 13.58 11.67 0.97
C PRO A 75 14.75 11.73 -0.01
N GLU A 76 15.25 10.56 -0.41
CA GLU A 76 16.29 10.39 -1.41
C GLU A 76 15.71 9.65 -2.62
N ILE A 77 16.06 10.10 -3.82
CA ILE A 77 15.59 9.51 -5.07
C ILE A 77 16.80 8.98 -5.82
N PHE A 78 16.66 7.80 -6.38
CA PHE A 78 17.67 7.15 -7.21
C PHE A 78 17.06 6.75 -8.53
N GLU A 79 17.86 6.79 -9.57
CA GLU A 79 17.52 6.34 -10.91
C GLU A 79 18.23 5.02 -11.20
N TYR A 80 17.58 4.20 -12.02
CA TYR A 80 18.12 2.96 -12.54
C TYR A 80 18.04 3.00 -14.06
N SER A 81 19.14 2.71 -14.73
CA SER A 81 19.20 2.53 -16.17
C SER A 81 20.37 1.63 -16.48
N GLY A 82 20.11 0.35 -16.76
CA GLY A 82 21.17 -0.62 -16.91
C GLY A 82 20.68 -2.06 -16.93
N VAL A 83 21.63 -2.99 -16.91
CA VAL A 83 21.43 -4.44 -16.94
C VAL A 83 20.99 -4.95 -15.57
N TRP A 84 19.77 -5.47 -15.50
CA TRP A 84 19.18 -6.00 -14.27
C TRP A 84 19.65 -7.43 -13.95
N PRO A 85 19.96 -7.78 -12.69
CA PRO A 85 20.05 -6.95 -11.48
C PRO A 85 21.47 -6.44 -11.17
N LYS A 86 22.36 -6.38 -12.17
CA LYS A 86 23.80 -6.17 -11.97
C LYS A 86 24.17 -4.72 -11.71
N ASP A 87 23.61 -3.80 -12.50
CA ASP A 87 23.98 -2.38 -12.40
C ASP A 87 23.39 -1.74 -11.13
N PRO A 88 24.06 -0.72 -10.54
CA PRO A 88 23.60 -0.10 -9.31
C PRO A 88 22.55 1.00 -9.56
N PHE A 89 21.80 1.34 -8.50
CA PHE A 89 21.01 2.57 -8.46
C PHE A 89 21.93 3.78 -8.25
N VAL A 90 21.70 4.84 -9.02
CA VAL A 90 22.49 6.08 -8.96
C VAL A 90 21.65 7.21 -8.34
N PRO A 91 22.18 8.00 -7.38
CA PRO A 91 21.44 9.11 -6.79
C PRO A 91 21.00 10.16 -7.82
N ALA A 92 19.70 10.49 -7.82
CA ALA A 92 19.09 11.48 -8.70
C ALA A 92 19.09 12.88 -8.04
N ALA A 93 20.28 13.39 -7.69
CA ALA A 93 20.44 14.58 -6.84
C ALA A 93 19.66 15.81 -7.32
N LYS A 94 19.60 16.04 -8.64
CA LYS A 94 18.83 17.15 -9.22
C LYS A 94 17.33 16.99 -8.95
N LEU A 95 16.77 15.80 -9.21
CA LEU A 95 15.35 15.52 -8.98
C LEU A 95 15.01 15.58 -7.48
N THR A 96 15.86 15.00 -6.63
CA THR A 96 15.72 15.09 -5.18
C THR A 96 15.68 16.54 -4.72
N SER A 97 16.59 17.40 -5.17
CA SER A 97 16.64 18.81 -4.77
C SER A 97 15.39 19.60 -5.18
N VAL A 98 14.85 19.32 -6.38
CA VAL A 98 13.65 20.01 -6.91
C VAL A 98 12.40 19.64 -6.11
N LEU A 99 12.31 18.39 -5.63
CA LEU A 99 11.13 17.91 -4.92
C LEU A 99 11.25 17.97 -3.39
N ALA A 100 12.45 18.17 -2.85
CA ALA A 100 12.73 18.11 -1.41
C ALA A 100 11.84 19.04 -0.58
N ALA A 101 11.63 20.28 -1.05
CA ALA A 101 10.79 21.25 -0.35
C ALA A 101 9.34 20.77 -0.26
N GLN A 102 8.79 20.22 -1.34
CA GLN A 102 7.41 19.71 -1.38
C GLN A 102 7.25 18.45 -0.52
N PHE A 103 8.18 17.50 -0.59
CA PHE A 103 8.12 16.28 0.24
C PHE A 103 8.28 16.56 1.74
N SER A 104 8.92 17.67 2.11
CA SER A 104 9.07 18.06 3.52
C SER A 104 7.79 18.66 4.11
N ILE A 105 6.82 19.04 3.27
CA ILE A 105 5.53 19.58 3.70
C ILE A 105 4.66 18.41 4.19
N PRO A 106 4.22 18.40 5.46
CA PRO A 106 3.32 17.37 5.95
C PRO A 106 1.95 17.48 5.27
N ILE A 107 1.34 16.33 4.99
CA ILE A 107 -0.05 16.24 4.52
C ILE A 107 -0.93 15.73 5.65
N LYS A 108 -2.20 16.12 5.61
CA LYS A 108 -3.21 15.67 6.57
C LYS A 108 -4.10 14.63 5.92
N PHE A 109 -4.49 13.59 6.64
CA PHE A 109 -5.41 12.58 6.13
C PHE A 109 -6.37 12.11 7.22
N GLU A 110 -7.57 11.72 6.80
CA GLU A 110 -8.53 11.01 7.65
C GLU A 110 -8.16 9.52 7.70
N TYR A 111 -8.24 8.93 8.89
CA TYR A 111 -8.00 7.50 9.07
C TYR A 111 -8.86 6.95 10.20
N ALA A 112 -9.64 5.92 9.91
CA ALA A 112 -10.49 5.29 10.92
C ALA A 112 -10.61 3.80 10.64
N LYS A 113 -10.28 2.98 11.65
CA LYS A 113 -10.47 1.52 11.60
C LYS A 113 -9.85 0.88 10.33
N GLY A 114 -8.66 1.31 9.95
CA GLY A 114 -7.96 0.78 8.77
C GLY A 114 -8.33 1.46 7.45
N VAL A 115 -9.30 2.37 7.42
CA VAL A 115 -9.76 3.04 6.19
C VAL A 115 -9.14 4.42 6.09
N VAL A 116 -8.45 4.70 4.99
CA VAL A 116 -7.97 6.04 4.62
C VAL A 116 -9.13 6.82 3.98
N GLY A 117 -9.42 8.00 4.52
CA GLY A 117 -10.45 8.91 4.03
C GLY A 117 -9.86 10.04 3.19
N LYS A 118 -10.36 11.26 3.40
CA LYS A 118 -9.91 12.44 2.63
C LYS A 118 -8.45 12.77 2.94
N VAL A 119 -7.73 13.21 1.90
CA VAL A 119 -6.36 13.70 1.98
C VAL A 119 -6.34 15.18 1.69
N PHE A 120 -5.67 15.95 2.55
CA PHE A 120 -5.55 17.41 2.46
C PHE A 120 -4.07 17.79 2.38
N ALA A 121 -3.73 18.56 1.37
CA ALA A 121 -2.39 19.08 1.16
C ALA A 121 -2.43 20.59 0.89
N PRO A 122 -1.41 21.36 1.30
CA PRO A 122 -1.28 22.77 0.91
C PRO A 122 -1.14 22.91 -0.61
N THR A 123 -1.53 24.06 -1.16
CA THR A 123 -1.42 24.38 -2.60
C THR A 123 0.01 24.34 -3.13
N ALA A 124 1.00 24.46 -2.25
CA ALA A 124 2.42 24.33 -2.60
C ALA A 124 2.86 22.89 -2.93
N VAL A 125 2.05 21.88 -2.57
CA VAL A 125 2.33 20.46 -2.88
C VAL A 125 1.71 20.12 -4.23
N SER A 126 2.54 19.78 -5.20
CA SER A 126 2.07 19.35 -6.53
C SER A 126 1.31 18.04 -6.47
N GLU A 127 0.44 17.81 -7.46
CA GLU A 127 -0.32 16.56 -7.59
C GLU A 127 0.59 15.33 -7.67
N THR A 128 1.76 15.46 -8.31
CA THR A 128 2.77 14.39 -8.37
C THR A 128 3.26 14.00 -6.98
N VAL A 129 3.65 14.98 -6.15
CA VAL A 129 4.10 14.72 -4.78
C VAL A 129 2.96 14.20 -3.91
N LEU A 130 1.75 14.71 -4.10
CA LEU A 130 0.56 14.22 -3.42
C LEU A 130 0.26 12.76 -3.78
N ASN A 131 0.44 12.35 -5.04
CA ASN A 131 0.27 10.96 -5.46
C ASN A 131 1.31 10.02 -4.84
N VAL A 132 2.54 10.47 -4.59
CA VAL A 132 3.52 9.70 -3.80
C VAL A 132 2.99 9.47 -2.37
N HIS A 133 2.44 10.50 -1.74
CA HIS A 133 1.82 10.37 -0.41
C HIS A 133 0.63 9.40 -0.44
N ARG A 134 -0.24 9.48 -1.45
CA ARG A 134 -1.34 8.53 -1.63
C ARG A 134 -0.83 7.09 -1.78
N GLY A 135 0.28 6.89 -2.49
CA GLY A 135 0.94 5.59 -2.61
C GLY A 135 1.40 5.01 -1.27
N ILE A 136 1.90 5.85 -0.35
CA ILE A 136 2.26 5.41 1.00
C ILE A 136 1.00 5.13 1.84
N LEU A 137 0.01 6.02 1.78
CA LEU A 137 -1.26 5.84 2.49
C LEU A 137 -2.01 4.58 2.03
N ASN A 138 -1.85 4.15 0.78
CA ASN A 138 -2.46 2.93 0.27
C ASN A 138 -2.02 1.66 1.01
N ILE A 139 -0.82 1.68 1.61
CA ILE A 139 -0.33 0.61 2.51
C ILE A 139 -1.15 0.55 3.79
N LEU A 140 -1.67 1.69 4.25
CA LEU A 140 -2.48 1.78 5.47
C LEU A 140 -3.96 1.42 5.23
N GLN A 141 -4.40 1.38 3.96
CA GLN A 141 -5.74 1.00 3.57
C GLN A 141 -5.96 -0.50 3.80
N LEU A 142 -6.61 -0.84 4.90
CA LEU A 142 -6.88 -2.18 5.39
C LEU A 142 -8.32 -2.30 5.88
N ASN A 143 -9.24 -2.72 5.00
CA ASN A 143 -10.65 -2.94 5.33
C ASN A 143 -10.84 -4.26 6.09
N ILE A 144 -10.33 -4.33 7.33
CA ILE A 144 -10.33 -5.57 8.12
C ILE A 144 -11.73 -5.88 8.67
N LYS A 145 -12.26 -7.06 8.32
CA LYS A 145 -13.50 -7.58 8.92
C LYS A 145 -13.20 -8.22 10.27
N LYS A 146 -14.07 -7.99 11.26
CA LYS A 146 -13.93 -8.54 12.62
C LYS A 146 -14.26 -10.03 12.74
N THR A 147 -14.98 -10.59 11.77
CA THR A 147 -15.61 -11.92 11.87
C THR A 147 -15.04 -12.94 10.90
N GLN A 148 -14.20 -12.52 9.95
CA GLN A 148 -13.71 -13.36 8.86
C GLN A 148 -12.21 -13.18 8.71
N ASN A 149 -11.50 -14.30 8.67
CA ASN A 149 -10.05 -14.32 8.44
C ASN A 149 -9.71 -14.47 6.96
N VAL A 150 -10.63 -15.02 6.15
CA VAL A 150 -10.50 -15.13 4.70
C VAL A 150 -11.76 -14.57 4.06
N TYR A 151 -11.62 -13.57 3.21
CA TYR A 151 -12.74 -12.92 2.55
C TYR A 151 -12.31 -12.11 1.33
N GLU A 152 -13.29 -11.74 0.51
CA GLU A 152 -13.13 -10.79 -0.58
C GLU A 152 -14.08 -9.59 -0.41
N LEU A 153 -13.69 -8.46 -0.99
CA LEU A 153 -14.51 -7.26 -1.13
C LEU A 153 -14.00 -6.38 -2.27
N GLN A 154 -14.77 -5.36 -2.62
CA GLN A 154 -14.31 -4.24 -3.44
C GLN A 154 -13.70 -3.19 -2.53
N GLU A 155 -12.44 -2.85 -2.76
CA GLU A 155 -11.68 -1.94 -1.91
C GLU A 155 -11.07 -0.81 -2.73
N SER A 156 -11.34 0.43 -2.28
CA SER A 156 -10.71 1.64 -2.82
C SER A 156 -9.19 1.64 -2.62
N GLY A 157 -8.46 2.30 -3.50
CA GLY A 157 -7.02 2.47 -3.45
C GLY A 157 -6.55 3.41 -4.54
N VAL A 158 -5.23 3.55 -4.70
CA VAL A 158 -4.64 4.46 -5.68
C VAL A 158 -4.87 4.06 -7.14
N GLN A 159 -5.22 2.80 -7.39
CA GLN A 159 -5.59 2.26 -8.70
C GLN A 159 -7.10 2.35 -8.99
N GLY A 160 -7.92 2.77 -8.01
CA GLY A 160 -9.38 2.77 -8.06
C GLY A 160 -10.01 1.77 -7.09
N VAL A 161 -11.23 1.33 -7.39
CA VAL A 161 -12.00 0.38 -6.57
C VAL A 161 -11.91 -1.01 -7.20
N CYS A 162 -11.11 -1.88 -6.60
CA CYS A 162 -10.78 -3.19 -7.17
C CYS A 162 -11.08 -4.36 -6.23
N LYS A 163 -11.31 -5.53 -6.84
CA LYS A 163 -11.54 -6.78 -6.12
C LYS A 163 -10.29 -7.12 -5.32
N THR A 164 -10.47 -7.26 -4.02
CA THR A 164 -9.41 -7.44 -3.04
C THR A 164 -9.71 -8.64 -2.16
N HIS A 165 -8.74 -9.53 -2.03
CA HIS A 165 -8.77 -10.72 -1.20
C HIS A 165 -7.92 -10.50 0.04
N TYR A 166 -8.41 -10.97 1.18
CA TYR A 166 -7.73 -10.93 2.47
C TYR A 166 -7.56 -12.33 3.03
N VAL A 167 -6.39 -12.59 3.61
CA VAL A 167 -6.08 -13.77 4.42
C VAL A 167 -5.36 -13.28 5.68
N ILE A 168 -5.92 -13.57 6.84
CA ILE A 168 -5.42 -13.15 8.15
C ILE A 168 -5.14 -14.40 8.97
N SER A 169 -3.95 -14.48 9.55
CA SER A 169 -3.56 -15.52 10.49
C SER A 169 -2.85 -14.93 11.70
N GLU A 170 -3.05 -15.53 12.87
CA GLU A 170 -2.45 -15.10 14.13
C GLU A 170 -1.43 -16.14 14.58
N ASP A 171 -0.23 -15.69 14.92
CA ASP A 171 0.74 -16.45 15.70
C ASP A 171 0.66 -16.01 17.16
N ALA A 172 -0.13 -16.75 17.94
CA ALA A 172 -0.32 -16.49 19.36
C ALA A 172 0.98 -16.62 20.18
N LYS A 173 1.95 -17.45 19.75
CA LYS A 173 3.21 -17.65 20.47
C LYS A 173 4.13 -16.44 20.30
N ALA A 174 4.22 -15.93 19.07
CA ALA A 174 5.03 -14.76 18.75
C ALA A 174 4.29 -13.42 18.98
N GLN A 175 3.00 -13.47 19.34
CA GLN A 175 2.10 -12.31 19.39
C GLN A 175 2.16 -11.50 18.07
N ARG A 176 2.08 -12.20 16.94
CA ARG A 176 2.10 -11.61 15.60
C ARG A 176 0.79 -11.87 14.86
N ILE A 177 0.41 -10.92 14.02
CA ILE A 177 -0.67 -11.07 13.04
C ILE A 177 -0.02 -11.00 11.66
N HIS A 178 -0.23 -12.03 10.86
CA HIS A 178 0.14 -12.07 9.46
C HIS A 178 -1.09 -11.77 8.62
N LEU A 179 -1.00 -10.74 7.78
CA LEU A 179 -2.07 -10.38 6.86
C LEU A 179 -1.51 -10.39 5.44
N THR A 180 -2.17 -11.09 4.56
CA THR A 180 -1.94 -11.01 3.11
C THR A 180 -3.17 -10.42 2.46
N LYS A 181 -2.96 -9.36 1.69
CA LYS A 181 -3.96 -8.70 0.87
C LYS A 181 -3.54 -8.80 -0.59
N SER A 182 -4.41 -9.28 -1.47
CA SER A 182 -4.17 -9.35 -2.91
C SER A 182 -5.25 -8.58 -3.66
N LYS A 183 -4.85 -7.67 -4.54
CA LYS A 183 -5.73 -6.90 -5.43
C LYS A 183 -5.62 -7.42 -6.86
N ASP A 184 -6.76 -7.73 -7.44
CA ASP A 184 -6.90 -8.01 -8.87
C ASP A 184 -7.17 -6.70 -9.60
N LEU A 185 -6.19 -6.17 -10.33
CA LEU A 185 -6.31 -4.89 -11.03
C LEU A 185 -7.02 -5.02 -12.39
N ASN A 186 -7.39 -6.23 -12.78
CA ASN A 186 -8.23 -6.50 -13.95
C ASN A 186 -9.71 -6.47 -13.56
N ASN A 187 -10.03 -6.74 -12.29
CA ASN A 187 -11.38 -6.73 -11.76
C ASN A 187 -11.64 -5.51 -10.87
N CYS A 188 -11.86 -4.35 -11.50
CA CYS A 188 -12.17 -3.09 -10.83
C CYS A 188 -13.54 -2.55 -11.23
N GLN A 189 -14.33 -2.14 -10.23
CA GLN A 189 -15.57 -1.38 -10.46
C GLN A 189 -15.25 0.00 -11.06
N GLU A 190 -14.18 0.61 -10.57
CA GLU A 190 -13.64 1.86 -11.06
C GLU A 190 -12.13 1.70 -11.19
N ARG A 191 -11.60 1.89 -12.39
CA ARG A 191 -10.15 1.83 -12.64
C ARG A 191 -9.65 3.22 -12.99
N ILE A 192 -8.67 3.72 -12.24
CA ILE A 192 -8.05 5.01 -12.50
C ILE A 192 -7.05 4.84 -13.65
N ARG A 193 -7.42 5.34 -14.83
CA ARG A 193 -6.58 5.34 -16.04
C ARG A 193 -6.89 6.58 -16.87
N LYS A 194 -5.91 7.03 -17.63
CA LYS A 194 -6.11 8.02 -18.67
C LYS A 194 -5.60 7.49 -20.00
N ASP A 195 -6.50 7.31 -20.95
CA ASP A 195 -6.20 6.87 -22.30
C ASP A 195 -6.19 8.06 -23.26
N PHE A 196 -5.25 8.07 -24.21
CA PHE A 196 -5.14 9.08 -25.26
C PHE A 196 -4.98 8.40 -26.62
N GLY A 197 -5.60 8.96 -27.66
CA GLY A 197 -5.49 8.43 -29.02
C GLY A 197 -6.34 7.19 -29.33
N LEU A 198 -7.22 6.78 -28.40
CA LEU A 198 -8.11 5.61 -28.56
C LEU A 198 -9.53 5.97 -29.02
N ALA A 199 -9.75 7.20 -29.52
CA ALA A 199 -11.10 7.69 -29.86
C ALA A 199 -11.81 6.86 -30.95
N TYR A 200 -11.04 6.21 -31.82
CA TYR A 200 -11.56 5.39 -32.93
C TYR A 200 -11.40 3.88 -32.68
N THR A 201 -10.96 3.45 -31.49
CA THR A 201 -10.85 2.02 -31.20
C THR A 201 -12.19 1.45 -30.78
N GLU A 202 -12.52 0.29 -31.32
CA GLU A 202 -13.74 -0.43 -30.96
C GLU A 202 -13.43 -1.56 -29.98
N LYS A 203 -14.37 -1.81 -29.06
CA LYS A 203 -14.25 -2.91 -28.10
C LYS A 203 -14.55 -4.23 -28.80
N CYS A 204 -13.55 -5.09 -28.93
CA CYS A 204 -13.72 -6.46 -29.42
C CYS A 204 -13.91 -7.44 -28.26
N VAL A 205 -15.16 -7.84 -27.99
CA VAL A 205 -15.49 -8.76 -26.87
C VAL A 205 -14.87 -10.15 -27.07
N GLU A 206 -14.90 -10.68 -28.30
CA GLU A 206 -14.30 -11.98 -28.63
C GLU A 206 -12.77 -11.97 -28.45
N CYS A 207 -12.13 -10.84 -28.72
CA CYS A 207 -10.69 -10.67 -28.55
C CYS A 207 -10.32 -10.67 -27.06
N GLN A 208 -11.11 -10.00 -26.22
CA GLN A 208 -10.87 -9.97 -24.76
C GLN A 208 -11.00 -11.34 -24.10
N GLN A 209 -11.83 -12.23 -24.66
CA GLN A 209 -11.92 -13.62 -24.19
C GLN A 209 -10.66 -14.44 -24.48
N ARG A 210 -9.85 -14.02 -25.47
CA ARG A 210 -8.57 -14.69 -25.79
C ARG A 210 -7.41 -14.21 -24.92
N GLY A 211 -7.58 -13.08 -24.22
CA GLY A 211 -6.58 -12.50 -23.33
C GLY A 211 -6.69 -10.97 -23.27
N GLU A 212 -6.25 -10.39 -22.17
CA GLU A 212 -6.12 -8.94 -22.03
C GLU A 212 -4.68 -8.50 -22.33
N ALA A 213 -4.53 -7.42 -23.09
CA ALA A 213 -3.20 -6.90 -23.43
C ALA A 213 -2.49 -6.24 -22.24
N LEU A 214 -3.24 -5.80 -21.22
CA LEU A 214 -2.69 -5.19 -20.02
C LEU A 214 -3.32 -5.84 -18.79
N MET A 215 -2.53 -6.65 -18.10
CA MET A 215 -2.92 -7.28 -16.86
C MET A 215 -2.21 -6.64 -15.67
N GLY A 216 -2.85 -6.61 -14.52
CA GLY A 216 -2.18 -6.19 -13.30
C GLY A 216 -2.68 -6.88 -12.04
N ALA A 217 -1.77 -7.07 -11.09
CA ALA A 217 -2.08 -7.58 -9.76
C ALA A 217 -1.15 -6.95 -8.72
N ALA A 218 -1.61 -6.82 -7.49
CA ALA A 218 -0.80 -6.35 -6.38
C ALA A 218 -1.00 -7.20 -5.13
N THR A 219 0.10 -7.56 -4.45
CA THR A 219 0.09 -8.30 -3.20
C THR A 219 0.75 -7.48 -2.11
N TYR A 220 0.12 -7.43 -0.95
CA TYR A 220 0.53 -6.71 0.23
C TYR A 220 0.65 -7.73 1.37
N ASN A 221 1.84 -7.86 1.95
CA ASN A 221 2.11 -8.75 3.07
C ASN A 221 2.45 -7.91 4.29
N TYR A 222 1.82 -8.19 5.42
CA TYR A 222 1.98 -7.45 6.65
C TYR A 222 2.36 -8.38 7.79
N ILE A 223 3.28 -7.90 8.62
CA ILE A 223 3.55 -8.43 9.95
C ILE A 223 3.16 -7.35 10.94
N MET A 224 2.17 -7.63 11.78
CA MET A 224 1.65 -6.68 12.77
C MET A 224 1.73 -7.26 14.18
N LYS A 225 1.67 -6.39 15.18
CA LYS A 225 1.58 -6.76 16.60
C LYS A 225 0.28 -6.19 17.20
N PRO A 226 -0.48 -6.96 17.99
CA PRO A 226 -1.58 -6.41 18.77
C PRO A 226 -1.13 -5.25 19.67
N ALA A 227 -1.93 -4.19 19.73
CA ALA A 227 -1.74 -3.02 20.57
C ALA A 227 -3.05 -2.71 21.32
N ALA A 228 -3.02 -1.74 22.26
CA ALA A 228 -4.15 -1.46 23.14
C ALA A 228 -5.45 -1.05 22.40
N SER A 229 -5.35 -0.34 21.27
CA SER A 229 -6.48 0.19 20.51
C SER A 229 -6.65 -0.42 19.11
N GLY A 230 -5.72 -1.27 18.69
CA GLY A 230 -5.67 -1.81 17.33
C GLY A 230 -4.44 -2.69 17.12
N ALA A 231 -3.81 -2.59 15.96
CA ALA A 231 -2.53 -3.22 15.70
C ALA A 231 -1.43 -2.19 15.38
N LEU A 232 -0.18 -2.56 15.62
CA LEU A 232 1.00 -1.87 15.14
C LEU A 232 1.55 -2.62 13.92
N ILE A 233 1.65 -1.96 12.77
CA ILE A 233 2.38 -2.48 11.62
C ILE A 233 3.86 -2.50 11.98
N LEU A 234 4.51 -3.65 11.85
CA LEU A 234 5.96 -3.78 12.03
C LEU A 234 6.67 -3.78 10.69
N GLU A 235 6.07 -4.49 9.73
CA GLU A 235 6.56 -4.59 8.38
C GLU A 235 5.36 -4.69 7.43
N ALA A 236 5.41 -3.96 6.33
CA ALA A 236 4.52 -4.12 5.20
C ALA A 236 5.34 -4.15 3.92
N THR A 237 5.15 -5.19 3.12
CA THR A 237 5.83 -5.38 1.83
C THR A 237 4.79 -5.50 0.74
N VAL A 238 4.90 -4.64 -0.26
CA VAL A 238 3.99 -4.57 -1.41
C VAL A 238 4.75 -4.95 -2.66
N THR A 239 4.16 -5.80 -3.48
CA THR A 239 4.63 -6.12 -4.84
C THR A 239 3.45 -5.95 -5.79
N GLU A 240 3.60 -5.06 -6.75
CA GLU A 240 2.63 -4.82 -7.82
C GLU A 240 3.28 -5.07 -9.16
N LEU A 241 2.58 -5.79 -10.02
CA LEU A 241 3.03 -6.15 -11.35
C LEU A 241 1.99 -5.71 -12.37
N HIS A 242 2.43 -4.97 -13.39
CA HIS A 242 1.67 -4.75 -14.61
C HIS A 242 2.39 -5.44 -15.75
N GLN A 243 1.68 -6.27 -16.49
CA GLN A 243 2.19 -7.00 -17.63
C GLN A 243 1.49 -6.49 -18.89
N PHE A 244 2.29 -6.10 -19.87
CA PHE A 244 1.81 -5.68 -21.18
C PHE A 244 2.23 -6.67 -22.25
N THR A 245 1.23 -7.28 -22.89
CA THR A 245 1.34 -8.31 -23.93
C THR A 245 0.62 -7.84 -25.19
N PRO A 246 1.32 -7.18 -26.12
CA PRO A 246 0.72 -6.74 -27.39
C PRO A 246 0.39 -7.93 -28.31
N PHE A 247 1.04 -9.07 -28.09
CA PHE A 247 0.81 -10.34 -28.77
C PHE A 247 0.48 -11.44 -27.75
N ASN A 248 0.39 -12.69 -28.19
CA ASN A 248 0.20 -13.83 -27.28
C ASN A 248 1.31 -13.87 -26.21
N GLU A 249 0.95 -14.15 -24.95
CA GLU A 249 1.82 -14.14 -23.77
C GLU A 249 3.10 -14.98 -23.95
N MET A 250 3.04 -16.06 -24.75
CA MET A 250 4.17 -16.93 -25.02
C MET A 250 5.35 -16.25 -25.74
N SER A 251 5.14 -15.07 -26.34
CA SER A 251 6.16 -14.33 -27.10
C SER A 251 6.97 -13.32 -26.27
N GLY A 252 6.76 -13.31 -24.95
CA GLY A 252 7.40 -12.37 -24.02
C GLY A 252 6.50 -11.18 -23.72
N ALA A 253 6.69 -10.58 -22.54
CA ALA A 253 5.86 -9.49 -22.06
C ALA A 253 6.72 -8.38 -21.45
N ALA A 254 6.39 -7.13 -21.78
CA ALA A 254 6.95 -6.00 -21.05
C ALA A 254 6.31 -5.96 -19.67
N GLN A 255 7.11 -5.71 -18.63
CA GLN A 255 6.63 -5.64 -17.26
C GLN A 255 7.00 -4.31 -16.61
N MET A 256 6.08 -3.83 -15.78
CA MET A 256 6.36 -2.84 -14.76
C MET A 256 6.17 -3.51 -13.41
N GLU A 257 7.22 -3.50 -12.59
CA GLU A 257 7.23 -4.03 -11.23
C GLU A 257 7.41 -2.88 -10.25
N ALA A 258 6.47 -2.72 -9.32
CA ALA A 258 6.56 -1.80 -8.21
C ALA A 258 6.69 -2.58 -6.90
N LYS A 259 7.68 -2.22 -6.08
CA LYS A 259 7.88 -2.76 -4.73
C LYS A 259 7.85 -1.64 -3.71
N GLN A 260 7.16 -1.85 -2.59
CA GLN A 260 7.21 -0.93 -1.46
C GLN A 260 7.50 -1.71 -0.19
N MET A 261 8.27 -1.12 0.72
CA MET A 261 8.57 -1.68 2.04
C MET A 261 8.40 -0.58 3.08
N LEU A 262 7.63 -0.87 4.11
CA LEU A 262 7.41 0.01 5.26
C LEU A 262 7.77 -0.75 6.54
N THR A 263 8.82 -0.31 7.23
CA THR A 263 9.34 -1.01 8.42
C THR A 263 9.31 -0.09 9.64
N PHE A 264 8.69 -0.56 10.72
CA PHE A 264 8.62 0.17 11.98
C PHE A 264 10.00 0.39 12.59
N VAL A 265 10.23 1.60 13.10
CA VAL A 265 11.47 1.98 13.77
C VAL A 265 11.22 2.20 15.26
N GLU A 266 10.37 3.17 15.58
CA GLU A 266 10.14 3.61 16.96
C GLU A 266 8.84 4.40 17.09
N ILE A 267 8.41 4.59 18.33
CA ILE A 267 7.36 5.54 18.70
C ILE A 267 8.03 6.65 19.52
N LYS A 268 7.92 7.88 19.06
CA LYS A 268 8.33 9.08 19.80
C LYS A 268 7.13 9.63 20.57
N LYS A 269 7.39 10.12 21.78
CA LYS A 269 6.44 10.99 22.46
C LYS A 269 6.57 12.38 21.86
N ASP A 270 5.42 12.99 21.58
CA ASP A 270 5.36 14.38 21.11
C ASP A 270 5.75 15.36 22.23
#